data_AF-A0A7X5DRC0-F1
#
_entry.id   AF-A0A7X5DRC0-F1
#
_cell.length_a   1.000
_cell.length_b   1.000
_cell.length_c   1.000
_cell.angle_alpha   90.00
_cell.angle_beta   90.00
_cell.angle_gamma   90.00
#
_symmetry.space_group_name_H-M   'P 1'
#
loop_
_entity.id
_entity.type
_entity.pdbx_description
1 polymer ?
#
loop_
_entity_poly.entity_id
_entity_poly.type
_entity_poly.pdbx_seq_one_letter_code
_entity_poly.pdbx_strand_id
1 'polypeptide(L)'
;MKFNVDKGCGRFIANAIRQMIYVKRYVVRPVAFKVGIDTNILTAGNLFIEDMIKFSSDLSSLRFAYDGPGSKSDRIIRRDCVCHGELRSRDLEGDGIRIVGGRCKDDVLLHTVAGDNTDFTISIIFRNAQGGYTHDENKYAIMASLNGAELDSSYVVMSSRHSDVISVKTGVSTEMDCDVVDISAEVYTGEPEDAIVSAACESMKYLLGQIS
;
A
#
# COMPACT_ATOMS: atom_id res chain seq x y z
N MET A 1 7.16 22.97 1.56
CA MET A 1 8.56 23.17 1.95
C MET A 1 9.29 23.96 0.87
N LYS A 2 10.06 25.00 1.25
CA LYS A 2 10.84 25.83 0.33
C LYS A 2 12.33 25.76 0.65
N PHE A 3 13.18 25.65 -0.37
CA PHE A 3 14.64 25.68 -0.20
C PHE A 3 15.34 26.15 -1.48
N ASN A 4 16.58 26.61 -1.32
CA ASN A 4 17.39 27.16 -2.41
C ASN A 4 18.30 26.08 -3.00
N VAL A 5 18.50 26.13 -4.32
CA VAL A 5 19.46 25.29 -5.05
C VAL A 5 20.24 26.13 -6.04
N ASP A 6 21.35 25.57 -6.54
CA ASP A 6 22.16 26.23 -7.56
C ASP A 6 21.33 26.58 -8.79
N LYS A 7 21.63 27.75 -9.35
CA LYS A 7 20.91 28.30 -10.49
C LYS A 7 20.95 27.34 -11.68
N GLY A 8 19.79 27.05 -12.26
CA GLY A 8 19.63 26.09 -13.36
C GLY A 8 19.31 24.66 -12.88
N CYS A 9 19.48 24.35 -11.59
CA CYS A 9 19.16 23.05 -11.03
C CYS A 9 17.72 22.94 -10.51
N GLY A 10 16.98 24.05 -10.35
CA GLY A 10 15.67 24.08 -9.71
C GLY A 10 14.67 23.06 -10.27
N ARG A 11 14.49 23.04 -11.60
CA ARG A 11 13.55 22.10 -12.26
C ARG A 11 13.97 20.65 -12.16
N PHE A 12 15.28 20.39 -12.18
CA PHE A 12 15.81 19.04 -12.06
C PHE A 12 15.55 18.50 -10.65
N ILE A 13 15.95 19.26 -9.63
CA ILE A 13 15.79 18.88 -8.22
C ILE A 13 14.31 18.74 -7.85
N ALA A 14 13.46 19.68 -8.26
CA ALA A 14 12.02 19.61 -7.99
C ALA A 14 11.38 18.34 -8.57
N ASN A 15 11.72 17.97 -9.81
CA ASN A 15 11.21 16.75 -10.42
C ASN A 15 11.80 15.48 -9.80
N ALA A 16 13.10 15.48 -9.45
CA ALA A 16 13.74 14.35 -8.80
C ALA A 16 13.08 14.05 -7.45
N ILE A 17 12.89 15.06 -6.61
CA ILE A 17 12.21 14.93 -5.32
C ILE A 17 10.76 14.48 -5.51
N ARG A 18 10.03 15.07 -6.47
CA ARG A 18 8.67 14.63 -6.81
C ARG A 18 8.62 13.13 -7.12
N GLN A 19 9.55 12.63 -7.92
CA GLN A 19 9.63 11.19 -8.23
C GLN A 19 9.99 10.34 -7.01
N MET A 20 10.89 10.81 -6.15
CA MET A 20 11.20 10.11 -4.90
C MET A 20 9.98 10.02 -3.98
N ILE A 21 9.16 11.06 -3.88
CA ILE A 21 7.92 11.04 -3.11
C ILE A 21 6.95 9.97 -3.65
N TYR A 22 6.83 9.82 -4.98
CA TYR A 22 5.95 8.81 -5.57
C TYR A 22 6.43 7.37 -5.39
N VAL A 23 7.75 7.14 -5.39
CA VAL A 23 8.32 5.78 -5.56
C VAL A 23 8.99 5.25 -4.31
N LYS A 24 9.54 6.09 -3.44
CA LYS A 24 10.39 5.68 -2.29
C LYS A 24 9.67 5.72 -0.94
N ARG A 25 8.34 5.74 -0.94
CA ARG A 25 7.54 5.67 0.29
C ARG A 25 7.13 4.23 0.57
N TYR A 26 7.35 3.78 1.81
CA TYR A 26 6.89 2.46 2.26
C TYR A 26 5.40 2.54 2.57
N VAL A 27 4.61 1.73 1.87
CA VAL A 27 3.17 1.70 2.03
C VAL A 27 2.72 0.25 2.08
N VAL A 28 1.84 -0.08 3.03
CA VAL A 28 1.25 -1.41 3.11
C VAL A 28 0.07 -1.54 2.16
N ARG A 29 0.02 -2.63 1.39
CA ARG A 29 -1.08 -2.96 0.50
C ARG A 29 -1.41 -4.46 0.58
N PRO A 30 -2.69 -4.85 0.42
CA PRO A 30 -3.03 -6.24 0.24
C PRO A 30 -2.46 -6.74 -1.09
N VAL A 31 -1.83 -7.91 -1.07
CA VAL A 31 -1.19 -8.54 -2.23
C VAL A 31 -1.69 -9.94 -2.51
N ALA A 32 -2.30 -10.61 -1.52
CA ALA A 32 -3.05 -11.82 -1.74
C ALA A 32 -4.15 -12.00 -0.70
N PHE A 33 -5.16 -12.80 -1.02
CA PHE A 33 -6.18 -13.20 -0.07
C PHE A 33 -6.68 -14.62 -0.35
N LYS A 34 -7.29 -15.24 0.67
CA LYS A 34 -7.98 -16.53 0.60
C LYS A 34 -9.22 -16.45 1.50
N VAL A 35 -10.38 -16.83 0.97
CA VAL A 35 -11.64 -16.86 1.73
C VAL A 35 -12.10 -18.30 1.89
N GLY A 36 -12.32 -18.76 3.13
CA GLY A 36 -12.67 -20.15 3.41
C GLY A 36 -11.63 -21.16 2.89
N ILE A 37 -12.08 -22.38 2.60
CA ILE A 37 -11.22 -23.51 2.23
C ILE A 37 -11.09 -23.66 0.70
N ASP A 38 -12.16 -23.38 -0.06
CA ASP A 38 -12.26 -23.71 -1.50
C ASP A 38 -12.59 -22.52 -2.44
N THR A 39 -12.50 -21.27 -1.97
CA THR A 39 -12.77 -20.12 -2.88
C THR A 39 -11.51 -19.72 -3.67
N ASN A 40 -11.72 -19.35 -4.93
CA ASN A 40 -10.72 -18.70 -5.78
C ASN A 40 -11.40 -17.60 -6.60
N ILE A 41 -10.66 -16.82 -7.41
CA ILE A 41 -11.24 -15.71 -8.22
C ILE A 41 -12.50 -16.12 -9.01
N LEU A 42 -12.56 -17.34 -9.52
CA LEU A 42 -13.63 -17.83 -10.39
C LEU A 42 -14.74 -18.56 -9.64
N THR A 43 -14.50 -18.90 -8.38
CA THR A 43 -15.44 -19.61 -7.52
C THR A 43 -15.50 -18.89 -6.18
N ALA A 44 -16.47 -17.98 -6.04
CA ALA A 44 -16.88 -17.47 -4.73
C ALA A 44 -17.43 -18.58 -3.82
N GLY A 45 -17.65 -19.80 -4.35
CA GLY A 45 -18.44 -20.84 -3.68
C GLY A 45 -19.91 -20.39 -3.57
N ASN A 46 -20.82 -21.32 -3.29
CA ASN A 46 -22.23 -20.96 -3.07
C ASN A 46 -22.47 -20.20 -1.75
N LEU A 47 -21.39 -19.75 -1.09
CA LEU A 47 -21.41 -19.22 0.25
C LEU A 47 -21.49 -17.70 0.29
N PHE A 48 -20.93 -16.99 -0.69
CA PHE A 48 -20.82 -15.52 -0.68
C PHE A 48 -21.71 -14.85 -1.73
N ILE A 49 -22.21 -13.66 -1.41
CA ILE A 49 -23.05 -12.86 -2.30
C ILE A 49 -22.19 -12.13 -3.34
N GLU A 50 -21.04 -11.60 -2.93
CA GLU A 50 -20.11 -10.89 -3.80
C GLU A 50 -19.22 -11.80 -4.64
N ASP A 51 -18.91 -11.34 -5.86
CA ASP A 51 -17.85 -11.91 -6.68
C ASP A 51 -16.46 -11.58 -6.08
N MET A 52 -15.55 -12.56 -6.09
CA MET A 52 -14.16 -12.41 -5.64
C MET A 52 -13.40 -11.33 -6.43
N ILE A 53 -13.77 -11.07 -7.69
CA ILE A 53 -13.22 -9.95 -8.47
C ILE A 53 -13.62 -8.61 -7.83
N LYS A 54 -14.90 -8.45 -7.48
CA LYS A 54 -15.39 -7.24 -6.80
C LYS A 54 -14.72 -7.08 -5.45
N PHE A 55 -14.64 -8.15 -4.67
CA PHE A 55 -13.95 -8.15 -3.38
C PHE A 55 -12.48 -7.73 -3.52
N SER A 56 -11.76 -8.27 -4.51
CA SER A 56 -10.36 -7.90 -4.77
C SER A 56 -10.19 -6.40 -5.08
N SER A 57 -11.14 -5.82 -5.81
CA SER A 57 -11.18 -4.40 -6.13
C SER A 57 -11.51 -3.55 -4.90
N ASP A 58 -12.52 -3.94 -4.12
CA ASP A 58 -12.93 -3.24 -2.90
C ASP A 58 -11.79 -3.27 -1.86
N LEU A 59 -11.16 -4.42 -1.64
CA LEU A 59 -9.99 -4.59 -0.78
C LEU A 59 -8.81 -3.71 -1.22
N SER A 60 -8.52 -3.65 -2.54
CA SER A 60 -7.45 -2.82 -3.09
C SER A 60 -7.72 -1.31 -2.99
N SER A 61 -8.99 -0.91 -2.89
CA SER A 61 -9.40 0.49 -2.79
C SER A 61 -9.22 1.08 -1.39
N LEU A 62 -9.14 0.23 -0.37
CA LEU A 62 -8.89 0.64 1.02
C LEU A 62 -7.48 1.23 1.16
N ARG A 63 -7.35 2.23 2.05
CA ARG A 63 -6.08 2.89 2.35
C ARG A 63 -5.62 2.43 3.71
N PHE A 64 -4.47 1.76 3.71
CA PHE A 64 -3.89 1.16 4.89
C PHE A 64 -2.64 1.94 5.33
N ALA A 65 -2.44 2.03 6.64
CA ALA A 65 -1.20 2.45 7.28
C ALA A 65 -0.62 1.28 8.08
N TYR A 66 0.71 1.27 8.26
CA TYR A 66 1.40 0.24 9.01
C TYR A 66 2.37 0.84 10.02
N ASP A 67 2.10 0.61 11.31
CA ASP A 67 2.91 1.12 12.42
C ASP A 67 3.65 -0.01 13.16
N GLY A 68 3.67 -1.22 12.58
CA GLY A 68 4.35 -2.37 13.17
C GLY A 68 5.88 -2.37 12.94
N PRO A 69 6.58 -3.39 13.47
CA PRO A 69 8.02 -3.52 13.32
C PRO A 69 8.46 -3.63 11.86
N GLY A 70 9.42 -2.80 11.45
CA GLY A 70 9.91 -2.78 10.07
C GLY A 70 9.02 -1.97 9.12
N SER A 71 8.31 -0.95 9.62
CA SER A 71 7.50 -0.04 8.79
C SER A 71 8.28 0.67 7.68
N LYS A 72 9.62 0.72 7.78
CA LYS A 72 10.54 1.26 6.76
C LYS A 72 11.33 0.19 6.01
N SER A 73 10.77 -1.01 5.83
CA SER A 73 11.41 -2.11 5.11
C SER A 73 10.40 -2.93 4.29
N ASP A 74 10.89 -3.63 3.26
CA ASP A 74 10.06 -4.58 2.49
C ASP A 74 9.72 -5.76 3.40
N ARG A 75 8.41 -6.03 3.57
CA ARG A 75 7.94 -7.07 4.49
C ARG A 75 6.59 -7.63 4.06
N ILE A 76 6.46 -8.95 4.21
CA ILE A 76 5.19 -9.67 4.13
C ILE A 76 4.56 -9.78 5.52
N ILE A 77 3.27 -9.50 5.60
CA ILE A 77 2.47 -9.53 6.82
C ILE A 77 1.21 -10.34 6.52
N ARG A 78 0.98 -11.43 7.25
CA ARG A 78 -0.23 -12.25 7.11
C ARG A 78 -1.20 -11.90 8.24
N ARG A 79 -2.47 -11.75 7.89
CA ARG A 79 -3.57 -11.48 8.81
C ARG A 79 -4.69 -12.47 8.54
N ASP A 80 -4.97 -13.32 9.52
CA ASP A 80 -6.09 -14.25 9.49
C ASP A 80 -7.20 -13.74 10.41
N CYS A 81 -8.43 -13.68 9.92
CA CYS A 81 -9.60 -13.33 10.73
C CYS A 81 -10.75 -14.32 10.52
N VAL A 82 -11.53 -14.48 11.59
CA VAL A 82 -12.76 -15.27 11.60
C VAL A 82 -13.91 -14.27 11.60
N CYS A 83 -14.80 -14.40 10.62
CA CYS A 83 -15.92 -13.51 10.40
C CYS A 83 -17.23 -14.27 10.63
N HIS A 84 -18.23 -13.56 11.15
CA HIS A 84 -19.56 -14.09 11.47
C HIS A 84 -20.58 -13.44 10.53
N GLY A 85 -20.98 -14.16 9.47
CA GLY A 85 -21.94 -13.70 8.47
C GLY A 85 -21.45 -12.64 7.48
N GLU A 86 -20.61 -11.70 7.93
CA GLU A 86 -20.06 -10.64 7.09
C GLU A 86 -18.60 -10.33 7.44
N LEU A 87 -17.85 -9.87 6.44
CA LEU A 87 -16.52 -9.29 6.62
C LEU A 87 -16.63 -7.78 6.47
N ARG A 88 -16.26 -7.04 7.52
CA ARG A 88 -16.16 -5.58 7.48
C ARG A 88 -14.71 -5.16 7.32
N SER A 89 -14.52 -3.98 6.75
CA SER A 89 -13.20 -3.35 6.63
C SER A 89 -12.45 -3.30 7.97
N ARG A 90 -13.13 -3.00 9.08
CA ARG A 90 -12.51 -2.96 10.42
C ARG A 90 -11.89 -4.29 10.87
N ASP A 91 -12.39 -5.42 10.38
CA ASP A 91 -11.91 -6.74 10.80
C ASP A 91 -10.49 -7.01 10.25
N LEU A 92 -10.08 -6.24 9.24
CA LEU A 92 -8.76 -6.27 8.63
C LEU A 92 -7.70 -5.48 9.42
N GLU A 93 -8.11 -4.71 10.43
CA GLU A 93 -7.18 -4.05 11.34
C GLU A 93 -6.52 -5.05 12.30
N GLY A 94 -5.32 -4.74 12.77
CA GLY A 94 -4.53 -5.61 13.65
C GLY A 94 -3.09 -5.80 13.17
N ASP A 95 -2.23 -6.35 14.03
CA ASP A 95 -0.81 -6.61 13.73
C ASP A 95 -0.04 -5.38 13.21
N GLY A 96 -0.45 -4.18 13.62
CA GLY A 96 0.10 -2.90 13.19
C GLY A 96 -0.54 -2.31 11.92
N ILE A 97 -1.47 -3.02 11.29
CA ILE A 97 -2.26 -2.54 10.14
C ILE A 97 -3.46 -1.75 10.64
N ARG A 98 -3.65 -0.55 10.08
CA ARG A 98 -4.80 0.33 10.34
C ARG A 98 -5.41 0.83 9.04
N ILE A 99 -6.72 1.04 9.01
CA ILE A 99 -7.40 1.68 7.89
C ILE A 99 -7.48 3.17 8.15
N VAL A 100 -6.87 3.96 7.25
CA VAL A 100 -6.74 5.42 7.36
C VAL A 100 -7.55 6.17 6.31
N GLY A 101 -8.23 5.45 5.42
CA GLY A 101 -9.17 6.02 4.45
C GLY A 101 -9.61 5.00 3.39
N GLY A 102 -10.34 5.48 2.39
CA GLY A 102 -10.97 4.64 1.37
C GLY A 102 -12.49 4.74 1.44
N ARG A 103 -13.19 3.76 0.82
CA ARG A 103 -14.62 3.52 1.09
C ARG A 103 -14.85 3.40 2.61
N CYS A 104 -16.00 3.85 3.09
CA CYS A 104 -16.24 4.30 4.47
C CYS A 104 -15.65 3.37 5.54
N LYS A 105 -15.19 3.99 6.65
CA LYS A 105 -14.79 3.26 7.85
C LYS A 105 -15.97 2.36 8.27
N ASP A 106 -15.74 1.05 8.29
CA ASP A 106 -16.74 0.00 8.60
C ASP A 106 -17.62 -0.50 7.44
N ASP A 107 -17.24 -0.26 6.18
CA ASP A 107 -17.92 -0.86 5.03
C ASP A 107 -17.84 -2.38 5.03
N VAL A 108 -18.94 -3.03 4.63
CA VAL A 108 -18.99 -4.48 4.42
C VAL A 108 -18.34 -4.82 3.09
N LEU A 109 -17.40 -5.76 3.13
CA LEU A 109 -16.62 -6.22 1.98
C LEU A 109 -17.12 -7.56 1.42
N LEU A 110 -17.65 -8.44 2.27
CA LEU A 110 -18.25 -9.72 1.89
C LEU A 110 -19.45 -10.03 2.79
N HIS A 111 -20.49 -10.62 2.20
CA HIS A 111 -21.63 -11.21 2.90
C HIS A 111 -21.75 -12.69 2.57
N THR A 112 -22.10 -13.49 3.57
CA THR A 112 -22.54 -14.86 3.32
C THR A 112 -24.01 -14.89 2.89
N VAL A 113 -24.39 -15.88 2.09
CA VAL A 113 -25.77 -16.11 1.65
C VAL A 113 -26.66 -16.53 2.83
N ALA A 114 -26.10 -17.23 3.82
CA ALA A 114 -26.80 -17.68 5.02
C ALA A 114 -26.85 -16.61 6.15
N GLY A 115 -26.27 -15.42 5.92
CA GLY A 115 -26.17 -14.36 6.91
C GLY A 115 -25.36 -14.77 8.15
N ASP A 116 -25.73 -14.23 9.31
CA ASP A 116 -25.03 -14.37 10.60
C ASP A 116 -24.94 -15.81 11.14
N ASN A 117 -25.56 -16.78 10.46
CA ASN A 117 -25.55 -18.20 10.85
C ASN A 117 -24.35 -18.97 10.27
N THR A 118 -23.37 -18.29 9.68
CA THR A 118 -22.23 -18.95 9.05
C THR A 118 -20.94 -18.21 9.35
N ASP A 119 -20.02 -18.95 9.96
CA ASP A 119 -18.66 -18.50 10.20
C ASP A 119 -17.79 -18.82 8.99
N PHE A 120 -16.88 -17.91 8.66
CA PHE A 120 -15.88 -18.16 7.65
C PHE A 120 -14.55 -17.51 8.05
N THR A 121 -13.46 -18.10 7.56
CA THR A 121 -12.11 -17.57 7.77
C THR A 121 -11.66 -16.83 6.54
N ILE A 122 -10.98 -15.70 6.71
CA ILE A 122 -10.25 -15.05 5.64
C ILE A 122 -8.79 -14.85 6.04
N SER A 123 -7.89 -15.19 5.13
CA SER A 123 -6.47 -14.86 5.21
C SER A 123 -6.18 -13.77 4.20
N ILE A 124 -5.58 -12.67 4.66
CA ILE A 124 -5.06 -11.61 3.79
C ILE A 124 -3.57 -11.49 4.02
N ILE A 125 -2.84 -11.49 2.92
CA ILE A 125 -1.41 -11.23 2.89
C ILE A 125 -1.21 -9.81 2.40
N PHE A 126 -0.59 -9.01 3.25
CA PHE A 126 -0.15 -7.66 2.96
C PHE A 126 1.34 -7.64 2.66
N ARG A 127 1.75 -6.67 1.86
CA ARG A 127 3.14 -6.32 1.65
C ARG A 127 3.33 -4.85 2.00
N ASN A 128 4.30 -4.56 2.86
CA ASN A 128 4.82 -3.22 3.05
C ASN A 128 6.01 -3.05 2.13
N ALA A 129 5.93 -2.18 1.12
CA ALA A 129 6.99 -2.04 0.13
C ALA A 129 6.95 -0.66 -0.55
N GLN A 130 7.86 -0.43 -1.50
CA GLN A 130 8.01 0.81 -2.25
C GLN A 130 7.68 0.57 -3.72
N GLY A 131 6.86 1.44 -4.34
CA GLY A 131 6.59 1.38 -5.78
C GLY A 131 5.48 0.39 -6.17
N GLY A 132 5.59 -0.22 -7.35
CA GLY A 132 4.56 -1.11 -7.90
C GLY A 132 5.10 -2.52 -8.13
N TYR A 133 4.25 -3.52 -7.91
CA TYR A 133 4.59 -4.92 -8.12
C TYR A 133 3.51 -5.64 -8.92
N THR A 134 3.95 -6.48 -9.83
CA THR A 134 3.13 -7.40 -10.61
C THR A 134 2.66 -8.58 -9.75
N HIS A 135 1.71 -9.35 -10.29
CA HIS A 135 1.26 -10.61 -9.71
C HIS A 135 2.44 -11.54 -9.39
N ASP A 136 3.35 -11.75 -10.33
CA ASP A 136 4.44 -12.72 -10.19
C ASP A 136 5.49 -12.26 -9.18
N GLU A 137 5.80 -10.97 -9.14
CA GLU A 137 6.71 -10.40 -8.13
C GLU A 137 6.15 -10.52 -6.73
N ASN A 138 4.84 -10.28 -6.55
CA ASN A 138 4.17 -10.49 -5.26
C ASN A 138 4.15 -11.97 -4.89
N LYS A 139 3.82 -12.87 -5.83
CA LYS A 139 3.87 -14.31 -5.61
C LYS A 139 5.25 -14.76 -5.14
N TYR A 140 6.30 -14.31 -5.81
CA TYR A 140 7.69 -14.63 -5.44
C TYR A 140 8.04 -14.10 -4.04
N ALA A 141 7.72 -12.84 -3.74
CA ALA A 141 8.00 -12.25 -2.43
C ALA A 141 7.30 -12.98 -1.28
N ILE A 142 6.05 -13.41 -1.49
CA ILE A 142 5.29 -14.18 -0.50
C ILE A 142 5.92 -15.57 -0.31
N MET A 143 6.21 -16.29 -1.40
CA MET A 143 6.84 -17.61 -1.32
C MET A 143 8.20 -17.55 -0.61
N ALA A 144 9.02 -16.53 -0.88
CA ALA A 144 10.30 -16.33 -0.22
C ALA A 144 10.16 -16.02 1.28
N SER A 145 9.12 -15.28 1.67
CA SER A 145 8.93 -14.84 3.06
C SER A 145 8.25 -15.89 3.95
N LEU A 146 7.38 -16.72 3.37
CA LEU A 146 6.59 -17.74 4.10
C LEU A 146 7.14 -19.16 3.91
N ASN A 147 8.44 -19.30 3.63
CA ASN A 147 9.13 -20.57 3.43
C ASN A 147 8.45 -21.52 2.40
N GLY A 148 7.83 -20.96 1.36
CA GLY A 148 7.23 -21.70 0.24
C GLY A 148 5.97 -22.53 0.56
N ALA A 149 5.47 -22.54 1.80
CA ALA A 149 4.48 -23.52 2.26
C ALA A 149 3.01 -23.05 2.25
N GLU A 150 2.72 -21.78 1.95
CA GLU A 150 1.40 -21.21 2.28
C GLU A 150 0.59 -20.66 1.11
N LEU A 151 1.13 -20.67 -0.11
CA LEU A 151 0.42 -20.19 -1.31
C LEU A 151 -0.12 -21.38 -2.11
N ASP A 152 -1.15 -22.03 -1.55
CA ASP A 152 -1.91 -23.04 -2.29
C ASP A 152 -2.74 -22.37 -3.43
N SER A 153 -3.40 -23.19 -4.25
CA SER A 153 -4.19 -22.70 -5.41
C SER A 153 -5.45 -21.91 -5.04
N SER A 154 -5.82 -21.84 -3.76
CA SER A 154 -6.97 -21.06 -3.29
C SER A 154 -6.63 -19.61 -2.98
N TYR A 155 -5.34 -19.26 -2.88
CA TYR A 155 -4.94 -17.86 -2.78
C TYR A 155 -5.09 -17.14 -4.10
N VAL A 156 -5.74 -16.00 -4.01
CA VAL A 156 -5.81 -15.01 -5.07
C VAL A 156 -4.68 -14.02 -4.87
N VAL A 157 -3.68 -14.03 -5.76
CA VAL A 157 -2.60 -13.03 -5.75
C VAL A 157 -2.97 -11.86 -6.65
N MET A 158 -2.62 -10.65 -6.23
CA MET A 158 -2.96 -9.40 -6.91
C MET A 158 -1.68 -8.62 -7.23
N SER A 159 -1.75 -7.79 -8.28
CA SER A 159 -0.76 -6.72 -8.44
C SER A 159 -1.03 -5.61 -7.42
N SER A 160 0.00 -4.86 -7.05
CA SER A 160 -0.10 -3.84 -6.01
C SER A 160 0.63 -2.55 -6.38
N ARG A 161 0.09 -1.41 -5.90
CA ARG A 161 0.70 -0.08 -6.02
C ARG A 161 0.88 0.53 -4.63
N HIS A 162 2.11 0.52 -4.14
CA HIS A 162 2.52 1.02 -2.84
C HIS A 162 2.82 2.52 -2.93
N SER A 163 1.75 3.31 -2.94
CA SER A 163 1.82 4.76 -2.84
C SER A 163 0.68 5.26 -1.96
N ASP A 164 0.99 6.22 -1.10
CA ASP A 164 0.07 6.89 -0.19
C ASP A 164 -0.16 8.36 -0.55
N VAL A 165 0.46 8.79 -1.65
CA VAL A 165 0.44 10.16 -2.14
C VAL A 165 -0.96 10.52 -2.65
N ILE A 166 -1.53 11.59 -2.08
CA ILE A 166 -2.77 12.22 -2.54
C ILE A 166 -2.42 13.27 -3.59
N SER A 167 -1.49 14.16 -3.28
CA SER A 167 -1.09 15.24 -4.18
C SER A 167 0.37 15.63 -3.99
N VAL A 168 1.03 16.03 -5.08
CA VAL A 168 2.34 16.68 -5.05
C VAL A 168 2.33 17.84 -6.03
N LYS A 169 2.71 19.02 -5.55
CA LYS A 169 2.84 20.24 -6.35
C LYS A 169 4.27 20.74 -6.24
N THR A 170 4.82 21.17 -7.36
CA THR A 170 6.19 21.70 -7.43
C THR A 170 6.19 23.05 -8.13
N GLY A 171 6.79 24.05 -7.49
CA GLY A 171 7.07 25.36 -8.05
C GLY A 171 8.57 25.62 -8.08
N VAL A 172 9.01 26.37 -9.09
CA VAL A 172 10.40 26.85 -9.19
C VAL A 172 10.37 28.31 -9.59
N SER A 173 11.03 29.15 -8.81
CA SER A 173 11.28 30.56 -9.14
C SER A 173 12.78 30.81 -9.22
N THR A 174 13.23 31.52 -10.23
CA THR A 174 14.64 31.86 -10.40
C THR A 174 14.94 33.22 -9.81
N GLU A 175 15.94 33.28 -8.93
CA GLU A 175 16.48 34.51 -8.36
C GLU A 175 17.85 34.84 -9.00
N MET A 176 18.50 35.90 -8.53
CA MET A 176 19.75 36.37 -9.13
C MET A 176 20.86 35.31 -9.08
N ASP A 177 21.02 34.67 -7.91
CA ASP A 177 22.13 33.75 -7.63
C ASP A 177 21.70 32.29 -7.40
N CYS A 178 20.39 32.01 -7.32
CA CYS A 178 19.86 30.67 -7.04
C CYS A 178 18.52 30.42 -7.73
N ASP A 179 18.10 29.16 -7.75
CA ASP A 179 16.69 28.80 -7.94
C ASP A 179 16.07 28.45 -6.59
N VAL A 180 14.85 28.93 -6.35
CA VAL A 180 14.03 28.57 -5.19
C VAL A 180 13.05 27.49 -5.60
N VAL A 181 13.13 26.35 -4.93
CA VAL A 181 12.25 25.19 -5.13
C VAL A 181 11.19 25.18 -4.03
N ASP A 182 9.92 25.10 -4.43
CA ASP A 182 8.75 24.98 -3.55
C ASP A 182 8.06 23.64 -3.81
N ILE A 183 7.94 22.81 -2.79
CA ILE A 183 7.31 21.49 -2.89
C ILE A 183 6.23 21.40 -1.84
N SER A 184 5.00 21.14 -2.29
CA SER A 184 3.90 20.77 -1.41
C SER A 184 3.48 19.34 -1.67
N ALA A 185 3.29 18.56 -0.61
CA ALA A 185 3.00 17.14 -0.69
C ALA A 185 1.99 16.73 0.38
N GLU A 186 1.04 15.89 -0.01
CA GLU A 186 -0.04 15.40 0.84
C GLU A 186 -0.14 13.88 0.69
N VAL A 187 -0.27 13.17 1.81
CA VAL A 187 -0.41 11.71 1.89
C VAL A 187 -1.56 11.32 2.80
N TYR A 188 -2.21 10.19 2.53
CA TYR A 188 -3.32 9.74 3.36
C TYR A 188 -2.90 9.14 4.71
N THR A 189 -1.61 8.83 4.88
CA THR A 189 -1.04 8.27 6.13
C THR A 189 -0.89 9.34 7.21
N GLY A 190 -1.04 10.63 6.86
CA GLY A 190 -1.01 11.75 7.79
C GLY A 190 0.38 12.23 8.18
N GLU A 191 1.44 11.79 7.47
CA GLU A 191 2.77 12.36 7.68
C GLU A 191 2.81 13.85 7.33
N PRO A 192 3.54 14.68 8.11
CA PRO A 192 3.65 16.10 7.82
C PRO A 192 4.51 16.35 6.57
N GLU A 193 4.19 17.40 5.81
CA GLU A 193 4.83 17.76 4.54
C GLU A 193 6.37 17.81 4.63
N ASP A 194 6.91 18.43 5.69
CA ASP A 194 8.36 18.56 5.87
C ASP A 194 9.05 17.19 6.03
N ALA A 195 8.40 16.22 6.69
CA ALA A 195 8.93 14.87 6.84
C ALA A 195 8.91 14.12 5.49
N ILE A 196 7.84 14.29 4.70
CA ILE A 196 7.70 13.68 3.37
C ILE A 196 8.82 14.15 2.45
N VAL A 197 9.01 15.47 2.35
CA VAL A 197 10.02 16.07 1.47
C VAL A 197 11.43 15.74 1.97
N SER A 198 11.67 15.78 3.28
CA SER A 198 12.99 15.41 3.85
C SER A 198 13.35 13.96 3.57
N ALA A 199 12.41 13.02 3.74
CA ALA A 199 12.65 11.60 3.43
C ALA A 199 12.94 11.36 1.94
N ALA A 200 12.28 12.11 1.06
CA ALA A 200 12.54 12.07 -0.38
C ALA A 200 13.93 12.61 -0.73
N CYS A 201 14.37 13.69 -0.08
CA CYS A 201 15.73 14.22 -0.22
C CYS A 201 16.78 13.20 0.25
N GLU A 202 16.57 12.53 1.39
CA GLU A 202 17.48 11.47 1.87
C GLU A 202 17.54 10.28 0.92
N SER A 203 16.40 9.87 0.35
CA SER A 203 16.35 8.81 -0.66
C SER A 203 17.13 9.18 -1.92
N MET A 204 17.04 10.44 -2.35
CA MET A 204 17.81 10.96 -3.49
C MET A 204 19.32 10.96 -3.20
N LYS A 205 19.73 11.43 -2.01
CA LYS A 205 21.14 11.39 -1.58
C LYS A 205 21.70 9.97 -1.57
N TYR A 206 20.94 9.03 -1.02
CA TYR A 206 21.32 7.62 -0.99
C TYR A 206 21.55 7.06 -2.41
N LEU A 207 20.63 7.32 -3.35
CA LEU A 207 20.77 6.87 -4.73
C LEU A 207 22.00 7.46 -5.43
N LEU A 208 22.27 8.75 -5.25
CA LEU A 208 23.44 9.39 -5.83
C LEU A 208 24.75 8.80 -5.27
N GLY A 209 24.76 8.43 -3.98
CA GLY A 209 25.88 7.75 -3.35
C GLY A 209 26.13 6.32 -3.82
N GLN A 210 25.21 5.69 -4.57
CA GLN A 210 25.44 4.37 -5.17
C GLN A 210 26.17 4.42 -6.53
N ILE A 211 26.29 5.62 -7.11
CA ILE A 211 26.91 5.84 -8.42
C ILE A 211 28.38 6.27 -8.27
N SER A 212 28.79 6.70 -7.07
CA SER A 212 30.17 7.00 -6.68
C SER A 212 30.94 5.76 -6.25
#